data_AF-A0A349V0Y1-F1
#
_entry.id   AF-A0A349V0Y1-F1
#
_cell.length_a   1.000
_cell.length_b   1.000
_cell.length_c   1.000
_cell.angle_alpha   90.00
_cell.angle_beta   90.00
_cell.angle_gamma   90.00
#
_symmetry.space_group_name_H-M   'P 1'
#
loop_
_entity.id
_entity.type
_entity.pdbx_description
1 polymer ?
#
loop_
_entity_poly.entity_id
_entity_poly.type
_entity_poly.pdbx_seq_one_letter_code
_entity_poly.pdbx_strand_id
1 'polypeptide(L)' 'NFPADVSRRGQKQSAGLMVNYRYRLKDIENNHESYYGKGETAHSRAIANLLRIRMPD' A
#
# COMPACT_ATOMS: atom_id res chain seq x y z
N ASN A 1 -0.96 4.47 -6.93
CA ASN A 1 -1.25 5.59 -7.87
C ASN A 1 -0.46 5.37 -9.14
N PHE A 2 -1.10 5.48 -10.30
CA PHE A 2 -0.45 5.34 -11.61
C PHE A 2 -1.08 6.30 -12.64
N PRO A 3 -0.29 7.01 -13.47
CA PRO A 3 1.14 7.27 -13.27
C PRO A 3 1.36 8.33 -12.18
N ALA A 4 2.31 8.11 -11.27
CA ALA A 4 2.57 9.01 -10.14
C ALA A 4 3.95 9.70 -10.21
N ASP A 5 5.04 8.93 -10.37
CA ASP A 5 6.38 9.49 -10.58
C ASP A 5 6.87 9.17 -12.00
N VAL A 6 6.68 10.11 -12.91
CA VAL A 6 7.07 9.97 -14.32
C VAL A 6 8.54 10.28 -14.59
N SER A 7 9.35 10.58 -13.56
CA SER A 7 10.79 10.80 -13.74
C SER A 7 11.50 9.52 -14.18
N ARG A 8 12.68 9.64 -14.79
CA ARG A 8 13.51 8.47 -15.15
C ARG A 8 13.80 7.57 -13.93
N ARG A 9 13.94 8.17 -12.74
CA ARG A 9 14.18 7.43 -11.49
C ARG A 9 12.92 6.68 -11.05
N GLY A 10 11.77 7.34 -11.03
CA GLY A 10 10.48 6.72 -10.66
C GLY A 10 10.11 5.56 -11.58
N GLN A 11 10.35 5.72 -12.87
CA GLN A 11 10.17 4.62 -13.84
C GLN A 11 11.14 3.46 -13.56
N LYS A 12 12.42 3.74 -13.27
CA LYS A 12 13.41 2.68 -12.95
C LYS A 12 13.12 1.96 -11.63
N GLN A 13 12.61 2.65 -10.61
CA GLN A 13 12.46 2.09 -9.27
C GLN A 13 11.13 1.37 -9.05
N SER A 14 10.05 1.84 -9.68
CA SER A 14 8.70 1.34 -9.41
C SER A 14 7.75 1.42 -10.61
N ALA A 15 8.26 1.52 -11.85
CA ALA A 15 7.43 1.73 -13.04
C ALA A 15 6.48 2.94 -12.91
N GLY A 16 6.92 3.97 -12.19
CA GLY A 16 6.15 5.19 -11.92
C GLY A 16 5.01 5.04 -10.93
N LEU A 17 4.92 3.90 -10.23
CA LEU A 17 3.99 3.70 -9.12
C LEU A 17 4.46 4.43 -7.87
N MET A 18 3.50 5.03 -7.17
CA MET A 18 3.66 5.52 -5.80
C MET A 18 2.48 5.09 -4.94
N VAL A 19 2.68 5.12 -3.62
CA VAL A 19 1.67 4.75 -2.61
C VAL A 19 1.34 5.94 -1.72
N ASN A 20 0.13 5.93 -1.17
CA ASN A 20 -0.29 6.87 -0.14
C ASN A 20 -0.42 6.10 1.19
N TYR A 21 0.26 6.58 2.24
CA TYR A 21 0.01 6.15 3.61
C TYR A 21 -0.96 7.12 4.27
N ARG A 22 -2.09 6.61 4.76
CA ARG A 22 -3.11 7.45 5.40
C ARG A 22 -3.05 7.28 6.92
N TYR A 23 -2.56 8.31 7.61
CA TYR A 23 -2.62 8.37 9.06
C TYR A 23 -4.00 8.85 9.51
N ARG A 24 -4.67 8.01 10.29
CA ARG A 24 -5.92 8.35 10.97
C ARG A 24 -5.68 8.21 12.46
N LEU A 25 -5.80 9.32 13.20
CA LEU A 25 -5.49 9.35 14.63
C LEU A 25 -6.23 8.25 15.41
N LYS A 26 -7.51 8.06 15.13
CA LYS A 26 -8.33 7.04 15.80
C LYS A 26 -7.94 5.58 15.50
N ASP A 27 -7.12 5.33 14.49
CA ASP A 27 -6.73 3.99 14.06
C ASP A 27 -5.22 3.72 14.23
N ILE A 28 -4.41 4.73 14.59
CA ILE A 28 -2.95 4.64 14.51
C ILE A 28 -2.35 3.63 15.49
N GLU A 29 -2.84 3.61 16.73
CA GLU A 29 -2.39 2.68 17.77
C GLU A 29 -2.77 1.25 17.42
N ASN A 30 -4.04 1.02 17.04
CA ASN A 30 -4.51 -0.32 16.65
C ASN A 30 -3.71 -0.87 15.45
N ASN A 31 -3.46 -0.03 14.43
CA ASN A 31 -2.67 -0.44 13.27
C ASN A 31 -1.21 -0.76 13.67
N HIS A 32 -0.63 0.02 14.59
CA HIS A 32 0.72 -0.22 15.12
C HIS A 32 0.81 -1.56 15.84
N GLU A 33 -0.09 -1.81 16.80
CA GLU A 33 -0.11 -3.05 17.58
C GLU A 33 -0.38 -4.28 16.71
N SER A 34 -1.31 -4.20 15.75
CA SER A 34 -1.54 -5.29 14.80
C SER A 34 -0.31 -5.59 13.94
N TYR A 35 0.39 -4.56 13.46
CA TYR A 35 1.59 -4.74 12.67
C TYR A 35 2.73 -5.33 13.51
N TYR A 36 3.00 -4.77 14.69
CA TYR A 36 4.09 -5.23 15.56
C TYR A 36 3.83 -6.62 16.14
N GLY A 37 2.62 -6.88 16.63
CA GLY A 37 2.27 -8.11 17.33
C GLY A 37 1.94 -9.29 16.41
N LYS A 38 1.37 -9.03 15.23
CA LYS A 38 0.85 -10.09 14.33
C LYS A 38 1.41 -10.04 12.91
N GLY A 39 2.17 -8.99 12.55
CA GLY A 39 2.61 -8.75 11.18
C GLY A 39 1.48 -8.30 10.24
N GLU A 40 0.32 -7.92 10.77
CA GLU A 40 -0.83 -7.50 9.96
C GLU A 40 -0.60 -6.09 9.40
N THR A 41 -0.61 -5.96 8.07
CA THR A 41 -0.47 -4.65 7.41
C THR A 41 -1.84 -4.06 7.10
N ALA A 42 -2.17 -2.94 7.75
CA ALA A 42 -3.41 -2.21 7.47
C ALA A 42 -3.43 -1.68 6.03
N HIS A 43 -4.53 -1.92 5.33
CA HIS A 43 -4.72 -1.50 3.93
C HIS A 43 -6.13 -0.97 3.68
N SER A 44 -6.29 -0.14 2.65
CA SER A 44 -7.61 0.35 2.24
C SER A 44 -8.42 -0.73 1.51
N ARG A 45 -9.74 -0.56 1.44
CA ARG A 45 -10.61 -1.48 0.69
C ARG A 45 -10.24 -1.57 -0.81
N ALA A 46 -9.74 -0.48 -1.39
CA ALA A 46 -9.26 -0.47 -2.77
C ALA A 46 -8.07 -1.41 -2.97
N ILE A 47 -7.10 -1.40 -2.04
CA ILE A 47 -5.96 -2.34 -2.06
C ILE A 47 -6.43 -3.77 -1.81
N ALA A 48 -7.33 -3.98 -0.85
CA ALA A 48 -7.89 -5.32 -0.58
C ALA A 48 -8.55 -5.94 -1.83
N ASN A 49 -9.21 -5.14 -2.68
CA ASN A 49 -9.79 -5.63 -3.93
C ASN A 49 -8.73 -6.06 -4.96
N LEU A 50 -7.60 -5.34 -5.04
CA LEU A 50 -6.50 -5.69 -5.95
C LEU A 50 -5.80 -6.99 -5.52
N LEU A 51 -5.65 -7.23 -4.23
CA LEU A 51 -5.04 -8.47 -3.70
C LEU A 51 -5.85 -9.74 -4.00
N ARG A 52 -7.14 -9.59 -4.33
CA ARG A 52 -8.02 -10.71 -4.70
C ARG A 52 -7.85 -11.15 -6.15
N ILE A 53 -7.15 -10.36 -6.96
CA ILE A 53 -6.83 -10.71 -8.33
C ILE A 53 -5.74 -11.77 -8.29
N ARG A 54 -6.13 -13.05 -8.41
CA ARG A 54 -5.21 -14.16 -8.63
C ARG A 54 -4.52 -13.91 -9.98
N MET A 55 -3.19 -13.78 -9.98
CA MET A 55 -2.44 -13.85 -11.23
C MET A 55 -2.64 -15.26 -11.83
N PRO A 56 -2.95 -15.40 -13.13
CA PRO A 56 -2.90 -16.70 -13.79
C PRO A 56 -1.48 -17.28 -13.66
N ASP A 57 -1.39 -18.59 -13.44
CA ASP A 57 -0.12 -19.32 -13.38
C ASP A 57 0.66 -19.21 -14.70
#